data_AF-A0A4V1ZW13-F1
#
_entry.id   AF-A0A4V1ZW13-F1
#
_cell.length_a   1.000
_cell.length_b   1.000
_cell.length_c   1.000
_cell.angle_alpha   90.00
_cell.angle_beta   90.00
_cell.angle_gamma   90.00
#
_symmetry.space_group_name_H-M   'P 1'
#
loop_
_entity.id
_entity.type
_entity.pdbx_description
1 polymer ?
#
loop_
_entity_poly.entity_id
_entity_poly.type
_entity_poly.pdbx_seq_one_letter_code
_entity_poly.pdbx_strand_id
1 'polypeptide(L)'
;PATAPANVARATLAGAVAGGAAGFWRNHGLCLPLAAWLAGLAAAWWGLALPGGPASWLGLAGAAAAAWWWWWLRPAGRARATYPVPLDHLFQGLLTLLGTVPRLVLLLALTMGPPLGPVQLLALLTLVTWPEPARLVRAQMLRVRELPFVEAARVAGVPAGRVWYRHALPHACRPLLATAPLSLARLIGLESTLAFLGIGRAPDIPSWGSLLSTLQQEPGAWWILISAGGALFLSLRALQQLAWQLARP
;
A
#
# COMPACT_ATOMS: atom_id res chain seq x y z
N PRO A 1 20.33 6.32 -5.85
CA PRO A 1 20.28 5.01 -5.17
C PRO A 1 19.79 5.04 -3.69
N ALA A 2 20.09 6.07 -2.90
CA ALA A 2 19.80 6.07 -1.44
C ALA A 2 18.32 6.35 -1.04
N THR A 3 17.49 6.94 -1.91
CA THR A 3 16.11 7.33 -1.58
C THR A 3 15.04 6.30 -1.98
N ALA A 4 15.37 5.40 -2.90
CA ALA A 4 14.49 4.33 -3.38
C ALA A 4 14.04 3.35 -2.28
N PRO A 5 14.92 2.78 -1.44
CA PRO A 5 14.50 1.86 -0.37
C PRO A 5 13.66 2.58 0.69
N ALA A 6 13.95 3.85 0.97
CA ALA A 6 13.22 4.65 1.95
C ALA A 6 11.77 4.95 1.51
N ASN A 7 11.53 5.15 0.22
CA ASN A 7 10.18 5.41 -0.30
C ASN A 7 9.33 4.13 -0.35
N VAL A 8 9.96 3.01 -0.72
CA VAL A 8 9.34 1.67 -0.69
C VAL A 8 8.95 1.30 0.74
N ALA A 9 9.88 1.43 1.68
CA ALA A 9 9.65 1.15 3.09
C ALA A 9 8.49 2.00 3.64
N ARG A 10 8.46 3.30 3.34
CA ARG A 10 7.39 4.21 3.74
C ARG A 10 6.02 3.83 3.16
N ALA A 11 5.94 3.40 1.90
CA ALA A 11 4.68 2.96 1.28
C ALA A 11 4.18 1.63 1.86
N THR A 12 5.07 0.65 2.09
CA THR A 12 4.70 -0.61 2.77
C THR A 12 4.29 -0.40 4.22
N LEU A 13 4.93 0.53 4.92
CA LEU A 13 4.55 0.93 6.27
C LEU A 13 3.20 1.65 6.28
N ALA A 14 2.93 2.52 5.30
CA ALA A 14 1.62 3.16 5.16
C ALA A 14 0.50 2.13 4.92
N GLY A 15 0.73 1.12 4.07
CA GLY A 15 -0.21 0.02 3.86
C GLY A 15 -0.44 -0.84 5.10
N ALA A 16 0.63 -1.14 5.85
CA ALA A 16 0.57 -1.84 7.13
C ALA A 16 -0.22 -1.04 8.19
N VAL A 17 0.03 0.27 8.27
CA VAL A 17 -0.67 1.18 9.17
C VAL A 17 -2.15 1.30 8.80
N ALA A 18 -2.47 1.42 7.51
CA ALA A 18 -3.85 1.45 7.03
C ALA A 18 -4.60 0.13 7.33
N GLY A 19 -3.95 -1.02 7.10
CA GLY A 19 -4.49 -2.34 7.44
C GLY A 19 -4.70 -2.55 8.93
N GLY A 20 -3.76 -2.10 9.77
CA GLY A 20 -3.87 -2.12 11.22
C GLY A 20 -4.93 -1.15 11.77
N ALA A 21 -5.12 0.01 11.14
CA ALA A 21 -6.17 0.95 11.50
C ALA A 21 -7.56 0.36 11.18
N ALA A 22 -7.75 -0.18 9.96
CA ALA A 22 -8.99 -0.82 9.54
C ALA A 22 -9.35 -2.02 10.43
N GLY A 23 -8.38 -2.85 10.79
CA GLY A 23 -8.58 -4.01 11.67
C GLY A 23 -8.94 -3.64 13.12
N PHE A 24 -8.33 -2.58 13.67
CA PHE A 24 -8.56 -2.19 15.06
C PHE A 24 -9.89 -1.47 15.27
N TRP A 25 -10.17 -0.45 14.45
CA TRP A 25 -11.33 0.42 14.64
C TRP A 25 -12.63 -0.16 14.05
N ARG A 26 -12.55 -1.15 13.13
CA ARG A 26 -13.71 -1.79 12.47
C ARG A 26 -14.74 -0.73 12.01
N ASN A 27 -16.02 -1.08 11.87
CA ASN A 27 -17.07 -0.09 11.58
C ASN A 27 -17.37 0.85 12.75
N HIS A 28 -16.91 0.57 13.97
CA HIS A 28 -17.41 1.26 15.17
C HIS A 28 -16.57 2.48 15.59
N GLY A 29 -15.40 2.70 14.98
CA GLY A 29 -14.43 3.70 15.45
C GLY A 29 -14.60 5.13 14.92
N LEU A 30 -15.13 5.30 13.70
CA LEU A 30 -15.26 6.60 13.05
C LEU A 30 -16.74 6.87 12.72
N CYS A 31 -17.37 7.58 13.66
CA CYS A 31 -18.72 8.09 13.57
C CYS A 31 -18.70 9.43 12.84
N LEU A 32 -18.79 9.42 11.51
CA LEU A 32 -18.92 10.65 10.72
C LEU A 32 -20.41 10.95 10.46
N PRO A 33 -20.84 12.22 10.50
CA PRO A 33 -22.20 12.58 10.09
C PRO A 33 -22.40 12.22 8.61
N LEU A 34 -23.59 11.72 8.24
CA LEU A 34 -23.96 11.32 6.86
C LEU A 34 -23.54 12.35 5.80
N ALA A 35 -23.63 13.64 6.14
CA ALA A 35 -23.22 14.76 5.29
C ALA A 35 -21.71 14.76 4.94
N ALA A 36 -20.83 14.36 5.87
CA ALA A 36 -19.39 14.25 5.59
C ALA A 36 -19.09 13.04 4.69
N TRP A 37 -19.91 11.99 4.79
CA TRP A 37 -19.80 10.80 3.95
C TRP A 37 -20.21 11.09 2.50
N LEU A 38 -21.35 11.77 2.33
CA LEU A 38 -21.83 12.25 1.01
C LEU A 38 -20.90 13.29 0.41
N ALA A 39 -20.33 14.20 1.21
CA ALA A 39 -19.34 15.17 0.74
C ALA A 39 -18.03 14.49 0.31
N GLY A 40 -17.58 13.46 1.02
CA GLY A 40 -16.40 12.66 0.65
C GLY A 40 -16.60 11.89 -0.65
N LEU A 41 -17.78 11.26 -0.83
CA LEU A 41 -18.13 10.60 -2.08
C LEU A 41 -18.31 11.58 -3.24
N ALA A 42 -18.93 12.74 -3.00
CA ALA A 42 -19.06 13.79 -4.00
C ALA A 42 -17.69 14.35 -4.42
N ALA A 43 -16.76 14.55 -3.48
CA ALA A 43 -15.40 14.99 -3.78
C ALA A 43 -14.59 13.92 -4.52
N ALA A 44 -14.75 12.65 -4.15
CA ALA A 44 -14.12 11.52 -4.85
C ALA A 44 -14.67 11.35 -6.28
N TRP A 45 -15.99 11.49 -6.45
CA TRP A 45 -16.65 11.48 -7.76
C TRP A 45 -16.19 12.67 -8.62
N TRP A 46 -16.09 13.86 -8.04
CA TRP A 46 -15.62 15.06 -8.73
C TRP A 46 -14.14 14.96 -9.14
N GLY A 47 -13.29 14.35 -8.29
CA GLY A 47 -11.87 14.13 -8.59
C GLY A 47 -11.61 13.08 -9.67
N LEU A 48 -12.49 12.08 -9.80
CA LEU A 48 -12.42 11.05 -10.85
C LEU A 48 -13.03 11.51 -12.18
N ALA A 49 -13.94 12.49 -12.16
CA ALA A 49 -14.70 12.93 -13.34
C ALA A 49 -13.98 13.99 -14.22
N LEU A 50 -12.81 14.51 -13.83
CA LEU A 50 -12.13 15.58 -14.59
C LEU A 50 -10.73 15.18 -15.11
N PRO A 51 -10.42 15.46 -16.39
CA PRO A 51 -9.11 15.17 -16.98
C PRO A 51 -7.99 16.01 -16.32
N GLY A 52 -6.86 15.37 -16.05
CA GLY A 52 -5.81 15.83 -15.14
C GLY A 52 -5.01 17.06 -15.58
N GLY A 53 -5.52 18.26 -15.27
CA GLY A 53 -4.74 19.50 -15.25
C GLY A 53 -4.41 19.98 -13.83
N PRO A 54 -3.40 20.85 -13.62
CA PRO A 54 -3.02 21.39 -12.30
C PRO A 54 -4.14 22.19 -11.60
N ALA A 55 -5.16 22.63 -12.34
CA ALA A 55 -6.35 23.28 -11.81
C ALA A 55 -7.26 22.35 -10.97
N SER A 56 -7.23 21.03 -11.20
CA SER A 56 -8.04 20.08 -10.43
C SER A 56 -7.54 19.92 -8.99
N TRP A 57 -6.23 20.04 -8.78
CA TRP A 57 -5.61 20.02 -7.45
C TRP A 57 -5.98 21.25 -6.60
N LEU A 58 -6.08 22.43 -7.23
CA LEU A 58 -6.58 23.65 -6.57
C LEU A 58 -8.07 23.56 -6.26
N GLY A 59 -8.86 22.91 -7.12
CA GLY A 59 -10.28 22.62 -6.86
C GLY A 59 -10.48 21.67 -5.68
N LEU A 60 -9.68 20.60 -5.58
CA LEU A 60 -9.70 19.67 -4.44
C LEU A 60 -9.26 20.35 -3.14
N ALA A 61 -8.22 21.20 -3.18
CA ALA A 61 -7.78 21.99 -2.04
C ALA A 61 -8.86 23.00 -1.60
N GLY A 62 -9.53 23.65 -2.56
CA GLY A 62 -10.64 24.58 -2.30
C GLY A 62 -11.88 23.90 -1.73
N ALA A 63 -12.27 22.74 -2.26
CA ALA A 63 -13.39 21.95 -1.75
C ALA A 63 -13.08 21.37 -0.35
N ALA A 64 -11.84 20.92 -0.11
CA ALA A 64 -11.40 20.48 1.20
C ALA A 64 -11.36 21.64 2.22
N ALA A 65 -10.89 22.83 1.81
CA ALA A 65 -10.89 24.03 2.63
C ALA A 65 -12.32 24.52 2.91
N ALA A 66 -13.23 24.50 1.93
CA ALA A 66 -14.63 24.84 2.11
C ALA A 66 -15.35 23.83 3.01
N ALA A 67 -15.08 22.53 2.85
CA ALA A 67 -15.63 21.49 3.72
C ALA A 67 -15.09 21.62 5.15
N TRP A 68 -13.81 21.98 5.32
CA TRP A 68 -13.20 22.25 6.62
C TRP A 68 -13.77 23.52 7.26
N TRP A 69 -13.92 24.61 6.50
CA TRP A 69 -14.51 25.88 6.92
C TRP A 69 -15.98 25.70 7.33
N TRP A 70 -16.74 24.96 6.52
CA TRP A 70 -18.13 24.60 6.79
C TRP A 70 -18.28 23.62 7.96
N TRP A 71 -17.29 22.75 8.20
CA TRP A 71 -17.21 21.89 9.37
C TRP A 71 -16.91 22.69 10.64
N TRP A 72 -16.08 23.74 10.54
CA TRP A 72 -15.75 24.64 11.65
C TRP A 72 -16.93 25.55 12.04
N LEU A 73 -17.70 26.05 11.07
CA LEU A 73 -18.78 27.02 11.32
C LEU A 73 -20.12 26.42 11.80
N ARG A 74 -20.23 25.10 12.05
CA ARG A 74 -21.52 24.48 12.39
C ARG A 74 -21.78 24.38 13.90
N PRO A 75 -22.90 24.93 14.42
CA PRO A 75 -23.18 25.01 15.85
C PRO A 75 -23.45 23.63 16.47
N ALA A 76 -22.90 23.42 17.67
CA ALA A 76 -22.75 22.13 18.35
C ALA A 76 -24.05 21.50 18.94
N GLY A 77 -25.23 21.86 18.44
CA GLY A 77 -26.48 21.75 19.21
C GLY A 77 -27.49 20.65 18.85
N ARG A 78 -27.23 19.67 17.97
CA ARG A 78 -28.21 18.59 17.67
C ARG A 78 -27.63 17.20 17.83
N ALA A 79 -28.36 16.37 18.59
CA ALA A 79 -28.08 14.97 18.84
C ALA A 79 -27.76 14.24 17.53
N ARG A 80 -26.51 13.78 17.43
CA ARG A 80 -25.93 13.19 16.24
C ARG A 80 -26.52 11.80 16.00
N ALA A 81 -27.31 11.63 14.95
CA ALA A 81 -27.42 10.32 14.29
C ALA A 81 -26.11 10.07 13.54
N THR A 82 -25.08 9.65 14.27
CA THR A 82 -23.80 9.24 13.71
C THR A 82 -23.92 7.83 13.14
N TYR A 83 -23.71 7.70 11.84
CA TYR A 83 -23.60 6.39 11.22
C TYR A 83 -22.15 5.87 11.38
N PRO A 84 -21.96 4.61 11.80
CA PRO A 84 -20.66 3.97 11.75
C PRO A 84 -20.20 3.90 10.30
N VAL A 85 -19.11 4.60 9.95
CA VAL A 85 -18.58 4.52 8.58
C VAL A 85 -18.09 3.10 8.33
N PRO A 86 -18.50 2.44 7.22
CA PRO A 86 -18.11 1.07 6.94
C PRO A 86 -16.66 0.93 6.46
N LEU A 87 -15.69 1.47 7.22
CA LEU A 87 -14.27 1.55 6.84
C LEU A 87 -13.68 0.18 6.54
N ASP A 88 -14.05 -0.83 7.31
CA ASP A 88 -13.51 -2.17 7.13
C ASP A 88 -14.02 -2.80 5.82
N HIS A 89 -15.29 -2.59 5.47
CA HIS A 89 -15.86 -3.08 4.21
C HIS A 89 -15.32 -2.31 2.99
N LEU A 90 -15.17 -0.98 3.09
CA LEU A 90 -14.56 -0.18 2.01
C LEU A 90 -13.11 -0.59 1.78
N PHE A 91 -12.36 -0.77 2.86
CA PHE A 91 -10.96 -1.19 2.78
C PHE A 91 -10.84 -2.59 2.19
N GLN A 92 -11.60 -3.56 2.68
CA GLN A 92 -11.63 -4.91 2.10
C GLN A 92 -12.11 -4.91 0.66
N GLY A 93 -13.11 -4.09 0.31
CA GLY A 93 -13.61 -3.92 -1.05
C GLY A 93 -12.50 -3.44 -1.97
N LEU A 94 -11.80 -2.37 -1.61
CA LEU A 94 -10.65 -1.84 -2.36
C LEU A 94 -9.56 -2.90 -2.54
N LEU A 95 -9.18 -3.58 -1.46
CA LEU A 95 -8.16 -4.63 -1.50
C LEU A 95 -8.60 -5.79 -2.41
N THR A 96 -9.89 -6.11 -2.45
CA THR A 96 -10.44 -7.20 -3.25
C THR A 96 -10.49 -6.82 -4.72
N LEU A 97 -10.94 -5.60 -5.04
CA LEU A 97 -10.92 -5.04 -6.40
C LEU A 97 -9.50 -5.06 -6.99
N LEU A 98 -8.50 -4.62 -6.22
CA LEU A 98 -7.09 -4.67 -6.63
C LEU A 98 -6.58 -6.11 -6.81
N GLY A 99 -7.13 -7.07 -6.08
CA GLY A 99 -6.75 -8.49 -6.15
C GLY A 99 -7.44 -9.27 -7.26
N THR A 100 -8.55 -8.76 -7.81
CA THR A 100 -9.30 -9.41 -8.90
C THR A 100 -8.52 -9.42 -10.21
N VAL A 101 -7.75 -8.36 -10.47
CA VAL A 101 -6.93 -8.24 -11.68
C VAL A 101 -5.56 -8.87 -11.44
N PRO A 102 -5.05 -9.72 -12.34
CA PRO A 102 -3.67 -10.21 -12.25
C PRO A 102 -2.68 -9.04 -12.19
N ARG A 103 -1.76 -9.06 -11.22
CA ARG A 103 -0.88 -7.91 -10.92
C ARG A 103 -0.06 -7.44 -12.12
N LEU A 104 0.44 -8.38 -12.93
CA LEU A 104 1.18 -8.05 -14.14
C LEU A 104 0.30 -7.31 -15.15
N VAL A 105 -0.93 -7.79 -15.38
CA VAL A 105 -1.89 -7.14 -16.28
C VAL A 105 -2.22 -5.74 -15.78
N LEU A 106 -2.46 -5.58 -14.47
CA LEU A 106 -2.70 -4.27 -13.86
C LEU A 106 -1.51 -3.33 -14.05
N LEU A 107 -0.27 -3.80 -13.81
CA LEU A 107 0.93 -2.99 -13.99
C LEU A 107 1.10 -2.58 -15.45
N LEU A 108 0.95 -3.51 -16.39
CA LEU A 108 1.03 -3.21 -17.83
C LEU A 108 0.02 -2.13 -18.21
N ALA A 109 -1.24 -2.28 -17.82
CA ALA A 109 -2.30 -1.30 -18.09
C ALA A 109 -1.98 0.09 -17.52
N LEU A 110 -1.46 0.15 -16.29
CA LEU A 110 -1.10 1.41 -15.63
C LEU A 110 0.17 2.05 -16.22
N THR A 111 1.02 1.27 -16.89
CA THR A 111 2.25 1.75 -17.51
C THR A 111 2.10 2.21 -18.97
N MET A 112 0.93 2.01 -19.59
CA MET A 112 0.63 2.47 -20.96
C MET A 112 0.55 3.99 -21.13
N GLY A 113 0.68 4.74 -20.03
CA GLY A 113 0.69 6.20 -20.04
C GLY A 113 2.06 6.82 -20.34
N PRO A 114 2.38 8.00 -19.79
CA PRO A 114 3.67 8.65 -20.00
C PRO A 114 4.82 7.77 -19.49
N PRO A 115 6.02 7.88 -20.10
CA PRO A 115 7.19 7.10 -19.68
C PRO A 115 7.47 7.36 -18.19
N LEU A 116 7.43 6.29 -17.40
CA LEU A 116 7.64 6.37 -15.96
C LEU A 116 9.14 6.43 -15.67
N GLY A 117 9.55 7.42 -14.88
CA GLY A 117 10.88 7.43 -14.29
C GLY A 117 11.06 6.31 -13.26
N PRO A 118 12.31 6.01 -12.83
CA PRO A 118 12.60 4.91 -11.92
C PRO A 118 11.90 5.06 -10.56
N VAL A 119 11.77 6.29 -10.06
CA VAL A 119 11.05 6.58 -8.80
C VAL A 119 9.55 6.36 -8.96
N GLN A 120 8.98 6.72 -10.11
CA GLN A 120 7.55 6.56 -10.39
C GLN A 120 7.19 5.08 -10.59
N LEU A 121 8.03 4.33 -11.29
CA LEU A 121 7.89 2.87 -11.44
C LEU A 121 7.90 2.19 -10.06
N LEU A 122 8.86 2.55 -9.21
CA LEU A 122 8.97 1.98 -7.87
C LEU A 122 7.75 2.36 -7.00
N ALA A 123 7.27 3.60 -7.09
CA ALA A 123 6.06 4.03 -6.41
C ALA A 123 4.84 3.21 -6.89
N LEU A 124 4.67 3.03 -8.20
CA LEU A 124 3.62 2.23 -8.79
C LEU A 124 3.66 0.77 -8.31
N LEU A 125 4.84 0.14 -8.35
CA LEU A 125 5.04 -1.22 -7.87
C LEU A 125 4.67 -1.37 -6.38
N THR A 126 5.02 -0.39 -5.55
CA THR A 126 4.63 -0.40 -4.13
C THR A 126 3.13 -0.21 -3.93
N LEU A 127 2.48 0.61 -4.76
CA LEU A 127 1.04 0.83 -4.76
C LEU A 127 0.24 -0.39 -5.27
N VAL A 128 0.84 -1.27 -6.06
CA VAL A 128 0.20 -2.52 -6.47
C VAL A 128 0.43 -3.64 -5.45
N THR A 129 1.55 -3.62 -4.71
CA THR A 129 1.96 -4.71 -3.81
C THR A 129 1.58 -4.52 -2.34
N TRP A 130 1.22 -3.31 -1.90
CA TRP A 130 0.78 -3.05 -0.51
C TRP A 130 -0.45 -3.82 0.00
N PRO A 131 -1.39 -4.34 -0.83
CA PRO A 131 -2.57 -5.04 -0.32
C PRO A 131 -2.25 -6.31 0.50
N GLU A 132 -1.22 -7.06 0.13
CA GLU A 132 -0.81 -8.28 0.84
C GLU A 132 -0.38 -8.02 2.29
N PRO A 133 0.63 -7.16 2.55
CA PRO A 133 1.02 -6.85 3.93
C PRO A 133 -0.12 -6.18 4.71
N ALA A 134 -0.95 -5.37 4.06
CA ALA A 134 -2.12 -4.76 4.70
C ALA A 134 -3.14 -5.80 5.19
N ARG A 135 -3.45 -6.81 4.38
CA ARG A 135 -4.34 -7.93 4.78
C ARG A 135 -3.74 -8.72 5.94
N LEU A 136 -2.44 -8.96 5.92
CA LEU A 136 -1.74 -9.66 6.99
C LEU A 136 -1.85 -8.92 8.32
N VAL A 137 -1.49 -7.62 8.35
CA VAL A 137 -1.59 -6.81 9.58
C VAL A 137 -3.03 -6.73 10.05
N ARG A 138 -3.99 -6.57 9.15
CA ARG A 138 -5.42 -6.57 9.51
C ARG A 138 -5.81 -7.87 10.22
N ALA A 139 -5.43 -9.03 9.68
CA ALA A 139 -5.72 -10.32 10.29
C ALA A 139 -5.09 -10.46 11.68
N GLN A 140 -3.84 -10.01 11.84
CA GLN A 140 -3.16 -9.99 13.14
C GLN A 140 -3.84 -9.03 14.11
N MET A 141 -4.29 -7.88 13.63
CA MET A 141 -4.90 -6.86 14.46
C MET A 141 -6.25 -7.31 15.03
N LEU A 142 -7.03 -8.07 14.26
CA LEU A 142 -8.27 -8.69 14.75
C LEU A 142 -7.98 -9.58 15.96
N ARG A 143 -6.92 -10.39 15.91
CA ARG A 143 -6.48 -11.24 17.03
C ARG A 143 -5.92 -10.43 18.20
N VAL A 144 -5.09 -9.41 17.92
CA VAL A 144 -4.47 -8.58 18.96
C VAL A 144 -5.52 -7.80 19.76
N ARG A 145 -6.61 -7.38 19.12
CA ARG A 145 -7.70 -6.64 19.78
C ARG A 145 -8.43 -7.45 20.85
N GLU A 146 -8.39 -8.77 20.76
CA GLU A 146 -9.02 -9.72 21.70
C GLU A 146 -8.04 -10.16 22.81
N LEU A 147 -6.83 -9.60 22.87
CA LEU A 147 -5.86 -9.96 23.90
C LEU A 147 -6.17 -9.28 25.24
N PRO A 148 -5.86 -9.93 26.39
CA PRO A 148 -6.22 -9.45 27.73
C PRO A 148 -5.66 -8.05 28.05
N PHE A 149 -4.49 -7.69 27.51
CA PHE A 149 -3.90 -6.37 27.75
C PHE A 149 -4.72 -5.23 27.10
N VAL A 150 -5.43 -5.50 26.00
CA VAL A 150 -6.31 -4.52 25.35
C VAL A 150 -7.58 -4.32 26.16
N GLU A 151 -8.13 -5.40 26.72
CA GLU A 151 -9.28 -5.34 27.62
C GLU A 151 -8.94 -4.61 28.93
N ALA A 152 -7.81 -4.96 29.55
CA ALA A 152 -7.32 -4.27 30.75
C ALA A 152 -7.08 -2.78 30.50
N ALA A 153 -6.48 -2.41 29.36
CA ALA A 153 -6.28 -1.00 28.99
C ALA A 153 -7.61 -0.25 28.79
N ARG A 154 -8.66 -0.93 28.30
CA ARG A 154 -10.00 -0.36 28.14
C ARG A 154 -10.67 -0.12 29.49
N VAL A 155 -10.57 -1.08 30.42
CA VAL A 155 -11.08 -0.94 31.80
C VAL A 155 -10.33 0.17 32.55
N ALA A 156 -9.03 0.32 32.32
CA ALA A 156 -8.21 1.39 32.88
C ALA A 156 -8.49 2.78 32.25
N GLY A 157 -9.41 2.91 31.29
CA GLY A 157 -9.77 4.17 30.67
C GLY A 157 -8.70 4.76 29.72
N VAL A 158 -7.75 3.95 29.25
CA VAL A 158 -6.71 4.42 28.33
C VAL A 158 -7.33 4.73 26.95
N PRO A 159 -7.01 5.88 26.34
CA PRO A 159 -7.57 6.22 25.03
C PRO A 159 -7.18 5.20 23.96
N ALA A 160 -8.17 4.74 23.18
CA ALA A 160 -8.01 3.66 22.20
C ALA A 160 -6.89 3.92 21.18
N GLY A 161 -6.68 5.17 20.76
CA GLY A 161 -5.58 5.53 19.85
C GLY A 161 -4.18 5.35 20.44
N ARG A 162 -4.02 5.56 21.76
CA ARG A 162 -2.74 5.32 22.45
C ARG A 162 -2.48 3.83 22.61
N VAL A 163 -3.51 3.04 22.91
CA VAL A 163 -3.40 1.56 22.94
C VAL A 163 -3.05 1.03 21.55
N TRP A 164 -3.70 1.57 20.51
CA TRP A 164 -3.46 1.21 19.12
C TRP A 164 -2.02 1.44 18.68
N TYR A 165 -1.54 2.69 18.71
CA TYR A 165 -0.23 3.02 18.13
C TYR A 165 0.94 2.45 18.93
N ARG A 166 0.84 2.44 20.26
CA ARG A 166 1.97 2.08 21.13
C ARG A 166 2.04 0.59 21.47
N HIS A 167 0.91 -0.12 21.45
CA HIS A 167 0.85 -1.52 21.87
C HIS A 167 0.32 -2.41 20.74
N ALA A 168 -0.91 -2.19 20.29
CA ALA A 168 -1.55 -3.14 19.38
C ALA A 168 -0.87 -3.19 18.00
N LEU A 169 -0.50 -2.04 17.42
CA LEU A 169 0.11 -1.97 16.09
C LEU A 169 1.53 -2.58 16.06
N PRO A 170 2.45 -2.27 17.00
CA PRO A 170 3.74 -2.95 17.06
C PRO A 170 3.62 -4.47 17.22
N HIS A 171 2.63 -4.95 17.99
CA HIS A 171 2.35 -6.38 18.12
C HIS A 171 1.84 -7.01 16.81
N ALA A 172 0.89 -6.36 16.14
CA ALA A 172 0.32 -6.84 14.87
C ALA A 172 1.32 -6.78 13.70
N CYS A 173 2.32 -5.91 13.76
CA CYS A 173 3.38 -5.79 12.76
C CYS A 173 4.50 -6.84 12.90
N ARG A 174 4.60 -7.59 14.00
CA ARG A 174 5.67 -8.60 14.18
C ARG A 174 5.77 -9.59 13.01
N PRO A 175 4.67 -10.15 12.48
CA PRO A 175 4.73 -11.08 11.34
C PRO A 175 5.16 -10.42 10.02
N LEU A 176 5.11 -9.08 9.91
CA LEU A 176 5.66 -8.40 8.74
C LEU A 176 7.17 -8.59 8.64
N LEU A 177 7.89 -8.70 9.76
CA LEU A 177 9.34 -8.89 9.72
C LEU A 177 9.69 -10.21 9.03
N ALA A 178 8.95 -11.29 9.33
CA ALA A 178 9.15 -12.59 8.69
C ALA A 178 8.75 -12.59 7.20
N THR A 179 7.74 -11.82 6.82
CA THR A 179 7.22 -11.78 5.44
C THR A 179 7.86 -10.69 4.57
N ALA A 180 8.60 -9.74 5.15
CA ALA A 180 9.24 -8.66 4.42
C ALA A 180 10.18 -9.14 3.29
N PRO A 181 11.03 -10.17 3.49
CA PRO A 181 11.88 -10.66 2.40
C PRO A 181 11.06 -11.28 1.25
N LEU A 182 9.92 -11.91 1.54
CA LEU A 182 9.02 -12.43 0.49
C LEU A 182 8.42 -11.29 -0.33
N SER A 183 7.99 -10.21 0.32
CA SER A 183 7.46 -9.02 -0.36
C SER A 183 8.53 -8.38 -1.23
N LEU A 184 9.78 -8.31 -0.75
CA LEU A 184 10.91 -7.79 -1.53
C LEU A 184 11.22 -8.68 -2.74
N ALA A 185 11.19 -10.01 -2.57
CA ALA A 185 11.38 -10.95 -3.68
C ALA A 185 10.32 -10.77 -4.78
N ARG A 186 9.04 -10.62 -4.38
CA ARG A 186 7.95 -10.33 -5.32
C ARG A 186 8.17 -9.00 -6.05
N LEU A 187 8.60 -7.96 -5.33
CA LEU A 187 8.85 -6.64 -5.90
C LEU A 187 9.95 -6.68 -6.95
N ILE A 188 11.09 -7.31 -6.64
CA ILE A 188 12.22 -7.47 -7.57
C ILE A 188 11.79 -8.29 -8.79
N GLY A 189 11.04 -9.38 -8.60
CA GLY A 189 10.53 -10.17 -9.71
C GLY A 189 9.63 -9.36 -10.66
N LEU A 190 8.74 -8.53 -10.11
CA LEU A 190 7.87 -7.66 -10.91
C LEU A 190 8.65 -6.57 -11.64
N GLU A 191 9.58 -5.88 -10.95
CA GLU A 191 10.45 -4.87 -11.55
C GLU A 191 11.26 -5.47 -12.70
N SER A 192 11.89 -6.63 -12.49
CA SER A 192 12.73 -7.26 -13.50
C SER A 192 11.91 -7.77 -14.69
N THR A 193 10.67 -8.19 -14.46
CA THR A 193 9.73 -8.54 -15.55
C THR A 193 9.38 -7.31 -16.38
N LEU A 194 9.06 -6.18 -15.75
CA LEU A 194 8.75 -4.93 -16.45
C LEU A 194 9.98 -4.39 -17.20
N ALA A 195 11.15 -4.42 -16.58
CA ALA A 195 12.40 -4.00 -17.20
C ALA A 195 12.78 -4.88 -18.41
N PHE A 196 12.51 -6.19 -18.34
CA PHE A 196 12.67 -7.11 -19.48
C PHE A 196 11.72 -6.75 -20.63
N LEU A 197 10.48 -6.34 -20.32
CA LEU A 197 9.49 -5.88 -21.29
C LEU A 197 9.77 -4.45 -21.82
N GLY A 198 10.84 -3.79 -21.38
CA GLY A 198 11.21 -2.44 -21.79
C GLY A 198 10.42 -1.31 -21.10
N ILE A 199 9.69 -1.63 -20.03
CA ILE A 199 8.82 -0.69 -19.32
C ILE A 199 9.54 -0.08 -18.11
N GLY A 200 9.48 1.24 -17.97
CA GLY A 200 10.04 1.97 -16.80
C GLY A 200 11.56 2.16 -16.83
N ARG A 201 12.14 2.22 -18.03
CA ARG A 201 13.58 2.34 -18.24
C ARG A 201 14.02 3.81 -18.26
N ALA A 202 14.89 4.19 -17.35
CA ALA A 202 15.86 5.26 -17.61
C ALA A 202 17.15 4.58 -18.12
N PRO A 203 17.77 5.04 -19.22
CA PRO A 203 18.93 4.39 -19.84
C PRO A 203 20.15 4.28 -18.93
N ASP A 204 20.22 5.09 -17.86
CA ASP A 204 21.42 5.26 -17.05
C ASP A 204 21.59 4.26 -15.90
N ILE A 205 20.56 3.45 -15.58
CA ILE A 205 20.58 2.53 -14.43
C ILE A 205 20.39 1.09 -14.90
N PRO A 206 21.47 0.26 -14.94
CA PRO A 206 21.34 -1.15 -15.27
C PRO A 206 20.63 -1.93 -14.16
N SER A 207 19.55 -2.61 -14.50
CA SER A 207 18.88 -3.62 -13.67
C SER A 207 19.00 -5.02 -14.27
N TRP A 208 18.85 -6.06 -13.46
CA TRP A 208 18.94 -7.44 -13.92
C TRP A 208 17.94 -7.76 -15.04
N GLY A 209 16.70 -7.27 -14.93
CA GLY A 209 15.71 -7.41 -15.99
C GLY A 209 16.10 -6.67 -17.29
N SER A 210 16.72 -5.50 -17.17
CA SER A 210 17.22 -4.75 -18.32
C SER A 210 18.39 -5.46 -19.02
N LEU A 211 19.23 -6.20 -18.28
CA LEU A 211 20.29 -7.03 -18.87
C LEU A 211 19.69 -8.20 -19.66
N LEU A 212 18.66 -8.84 -19.11
CA LEU A 212 17.94 -9.91 -19.82
C LEU A 212 17.23 -9.39 -21.09
N SER A 213 16.81 -8.12 -21.12
CA SER A 213 16.19 -7.53 -22.33
C SER A 213 17.13 -7.54 -23.54
N THR A 214 18.45 -7.50 -23.33
CA THR A 214 19.46 -7.55 -24.40
C THR A 214 19.36 -8.84 -25.23
N LEU A 215 18.88 -9.94 -24.64
CA LEU A 215 18.69 -11.22 -25.32
C LEU A 215 17.64 -11.14 -26.45
N GLN A 216 16.75 -10.14 -26.43
CA GLN A 216 15.79 -9.92 -27.51
C GLN A 216 16.48 -9.41 -28.79
N GLN A 217 17.59 -8.69 -28.64
CA GLN A 217 18.37 -8.13 -29.76
C GLN A 217 19.53 -9.05 -30.16
N GLU A 218 20.17 -9.69 -29.18
CA GLU A 218 21.29 -10.60 -29.38
C GLU A 218 21.01 -11.99 -28.76
N PRO A 219 20.26 -12.87 -29.47
CA PRO A 219 19.90 -14.19 -28.95
C PRO A 219 21.12 -15.09 -28.67
N GLY A 220 22.27 -14.80 -29.29
CA GLY A 220 23.52 -15.54 -29.10
C GLY A 220 24.21 -15.28 -27.76
N ALA A 221 23.79 -14.27 -27.00
CA ALA A 221 24.43 -13.86 -25.74
C ALA A 221 24.01 -14.72 -24.54
N TRP A 222 24.10 -16.05 -24.65
CA TRP A 222 23.69 -17.00 -23.62
C TRP A 222 24.37 -16.78 -22.26
N TRP A 223 25.56 -16.19 -22.23
CA TRP A 223 26.25 -15.83 -20.98
C TRP A 223 25.50 -14.76 -20.18
N ILE A 224 24.77 -13.85 -20.83
CA ILE A 224 23.91 -12.86 -20.15
C ILE A 224 22.73 -13.56 -19.49
N LEU A 225 22.13 -14.54 -20.17
CA LEU A 225 21.04 -15.34 -19.61
C LEU A 225 21.48 -16.05 -18.32
N ILE A 226 22.63 -16.73 -18.35
CA ILE A 226 23.13 -17.47 -17.20
C ILE A 226 23.56 -16.53 -16.07
N SER A 227 24.28 -15.44 -16.38
CA SER A 227 24.75 -14.51 -15.35
C SER A 227 23.61 -13.71 -14.73
N ALA A 228 22.82 -13.00 -15.54
CA ALA A 228 21.76 -12.14 -15.04
C ALA A 228 20.57 -12.93 -14.51
N GLY A 229 20.18 -14.00 -15.21
CA GLY A 229 19.13 -14.91 -14.77
C GLY A 229 19.53 -15.69 -13.52
N GLY A 230 20.77 -16.18 -13.46
CA GLY A 230 21.31 -16.90 -12.31
C GLY A 230 21.37 -16.03 -11.06
N ALA A 231 21.85 -14.79 -11.17
CA ALA A 231 21.89 -13.88 -10.04
C ALA A 231 20.50 -13.43 -9.58
N LEU A 232 19.54 -13.22 -10.49
CA LEU A 232 18.13 -13.02 -10.11
C LEU A 232 17.60 -14.22 -9.34
N PHE A 233 17.78 -15.43 -9.87
CA PHE A 233 17.33 -16.66 -9.24
C PHE A 233 17.93 -16.81 -7.83
N LEU A 234 19.25 -16.63 -7.69
CA LEU A 234 19.93 -16.72 -6.40
C LEU A 234 19.45 -15.64 -5.42
N SER A 235 19.23 -14.41 -5.88
CA SER A 235 18.71 -13.32 -5.06
C SER A 235 17.31 -13.64 -4.52
N LEU A 236 16.42 -14.11 -5.39
CA LEU A 236 15.07 -14.50 -5.00
C LEU A 236 15.08 -15.70 -4.03
N ARG A 237 15.92 -16.70 -4.28
CA ARG A 237 16.10 -17.86 -3.39
C ARG A 237 16.65 -17.45 -2.03
N ALA A 238 17.64 -16.56 -1.99
CA ALA A 238 18.20 -16.05 -0.75
C ALA A 238 17.15 -15.30 0.09
N LEU A 239 16.33 -14.45 -0.54
CA LEU A 239 15.24 -13.75 0.14
C LEU A 239 14.16 -14.72 0.66
N GLN A 240 13.80 -15.73 -0.12
CA GLN A 240 12.87 -16.77 0.32
C GLN A 240 13.41 -17.56 1.52
N GLN A 241 14.69 -17.91 1.50
CA GLN A 241 15.34 -18.61 2.61
C GLN A 241 15.42 -17.75 3.87
N LEU A 242 15.75 -16.46 3.72
CA LEU A 242 15.77 -15.50 4.83
C LEU A 242 14.38 -15.37 5.48
N ALA A 243 13.32 -15.25 4.69
CA ALA A 243 11.95 -15.24 5.22
C ALA A 243 11.63 -16.50 6.02
N TRP A 244 12.07 -17.66 5.51
CA TRP A 244 11.89 -18.93 6.21
C TRP A 244 12.62 -18.97 7.54
N GLN A 245 13.84 -18.43 7.62
CA GLN A 245 14.60 -18.36 8.87
C GLN A 245 13.93 -17.43 9.89
N LEU A 246 13.44 -16.27 9.45
CA LEU A 246 12.74 -15.30 10.32
C LEU A 246 11.37 -15.80 10.80
N ALA A 247 10.77 -16.75 10.08
CA ALA A 247 9.50 -17.35 10.46
C ALA A 247 9.63 -18.49 11.48
N ARG A 248 10.86 -18.93 11.80
CA ARG A 248 11.07 -19.98 12.81
C ARG A 248 10.80 -19.43 14.22
N PRO A 249 10.04 -20.17 15.06
CA PRO A 249 9.68 -19.75 16.41
C PRO A 249 10.88 -19.73 17.37
#